data_AF-A0A965FVL5-F1
#
_entry.id   AF-A0A965FVL5-F1
#
_cell.length_a   1.000
_cell.length_b   1.000
_cell.length_c   1.000
_cell.angle_alpha   90.00
_cell.angle_beta   90.00
_cell.angle_gamma   90.00
#
_symmetry.space_group_name_H-M   'P 1'
#
loop_
_entity.id
_entity.type
_entity.pdbx_description
1 polymer ?
#
loop_
_entity_poly.entity_id
_entity_poly.type
_entity_poly.pdbx_seq_one_letter_code
_entity_poly.pdbx_strand_id
1 'polypeptide(L)' 'WTFSAFSLGRNQMAYAAAAVLAGGNVRVGLEDNLWLDKGVLATNEQLVTRARGVIEGMGARVIGPQEVREKLGLIKRAPR' A
#
# COMPACT_ATOMS: atom_id res chain seq x y z
N TRP A 1 14.41 -4.53 11.73
CA TRP A 1 13.19 -3.71 11.77
C TRP A 1 12.47 -3.77 10.44
N THR A 2 11.15 -3.89 10.45
CA THR A 2 10.28 -3.83 9.27
C THR A 2 9.23 -2.76 9.56
N PHE A 3 9.08 -1.78 8.68
CA PHE A 3 8.12 -0.68 8.88
C PHE A 3 7.21 -0.52 7.66
N SER A 4 6.05 0.12 7.88
CA SER A 4 5.12 0.54 6.84
C SER A 4 4.75 2.00 7.07
N ALA A 5 4.45 2.73 6.00
CA ALA A 5 4.04 4.13 6.08
C ALA A 5 2.79 4.41 5.24
N PHE A 6 2.07 5.47 5.63
CA PHE A 6 0.88 5.98 4.98
C PHE A 6 0.82 7.50 5.14
N SER A 7 -0.07 8.15 4.40
CA SER A 7 -0.37 9.57 4.54
C SER A 7 -1.83 9.85 4.20
N LEU A 8 -2.33 11.00 4.63
CA LEU A 8 -3.74 11.36 4.55
C LEU A 8 -4.08 12.07 3.25
N GLY A 9 -5.25 11.72 2.69
CA GLY A 9 -5.86 12.37 1.54
C GLY A 9 -4.94 12.40 0.31
N ARG A 10 -4.79 13.59 -0.29
CA ARG A 10 -4.04 13.79 -1.54
C ARG A 10 -2.56 13.36 -1.48
N ASN A 11 -1.99 13.24 -0.29
CA ASN A 11 -0.58 12.88 -0.11
C ASN A 11 -0.34 11.36 -0.10
N GLN A 12 -1.40 10.54 -0.10
CA GLN A 12 -1.31 9.08 0.02
C GLN A 12 -0.33 8.46 -0.99
N MET A 13 -0.42 8.82 -2.28
CA MET A 13 0.44 8.24 -3.33
C MET A 13 1.89 8.75 -3.28
N ALA A 14 2.10 10.03 -2.94
CA ALA A 14 3.45 10.57 -2.79
C ALA A 14 4.20 9.89 -1.63
N TYR A 15 3.51 9.63 -0.52
CA TYR A 15 4.09 8.93 0.62
C TYR A 15 4.23 7.43 0.39
N ALA A 16 3.36 6.80 -0.41
CA ALA A 16 3.58 5.44 -0.87
C ALA A 16 4.93 5.32 -1.60
N ALA A 17 5.21 6.22 -2.54
CA ALA A 17 6.50 6.26 -3.23
C ALA A 17 7.67 6.54 -2.28
N ALA A 18 7.53 7.51 -1.37
CA ALA A 18 8.57 7.84 -0.40
C ALA A 18 8.89 6.67 0.54
N ALA A 19 7.87 5.92 0.96
CA ALA A 19 8.05 4.73 1.80
C ALA A 19 8.84 3.64 1.07
N VAL A 20 8.55 3.38 -0.21
CA VAL A 20 9.31 2.44 -1.04
C VAL A 20 10.77 2.88 -1.16
N LEU A 21 11.00 4.16 -1.46
CA LEU A 21 12.36 4.72 -1.57
C LEU A 21 13.15 4.57 -0.27
N ALA A 22 12.49 4.69 0.88
CA ALA A 22 13.08 4.50 2.20
C ALA A 22 13.27 3.01 2.60
N GLY A 23 12.95 2.05 1.71
CA GLY A 23 13.04 0.62 1.99
C GLY A 23 11.91 0.08 2.88
N GLY A 24 10.81 0.82 2.99
CA GLY A 24 9.63 0.47 3.77
C GLY A 24 8.52 -0.23 2.97
N ASN A 25 7.44 -0.56 3.67
CA ASN A 25 6.20 -1.04 3.08
C ASN A 25 5.16 0.09 3.00
N VAL A 26 4.10 -0.13 2.23
CA VAL A 26 3.08 0.88 1.93
C VAL A 26 1.73 0.43 2.50
N ARG A 27 0.97 1.39 3.03
CA ARG A 27 -0.46 1.25 3.29
C ARG A 27 -1.24 2.29 2.50
N VAL A 28 -2.32 1.84 1.86
CA VAL A 28 -3.31 2.66 1.16
C VAL A 28 -4.71 2.12 1.45
N GLY A 29 -5.71 2.98 1.30
CA GLY A 29 -7.12 2.61 1.45
C GLY A 29 -8.02 3.82 1.70
N LEU A 30 -9.33 3.57 1.67
CA LEU A 30 -10.35 4.58 1.93
C LEU A 30 -10.32 5.12 3.36
N GLU A 31 -9.74 4.36 4.30
CA GLU A 31 -9.47 4.82 5.66
C GLU A 31 -8.55 6.05 5.67
N ASP A 32 -7.56 6.10 4.76
CA ASP A 32 -6.56 7.16 4.74
C ASP A 32 -6.88 8.24 3.67
N ASN A 33 -7.62 7.90 2.61
CA ASN A 33 -7.94 8.80 1.50
C ASN A 33 -9.22 8.39 0.74
N LEU A 34 -10.17 9.31 0.58
CA LEU A 34 -11.44 9.06 -0.13
C LEU A 34 -11.36 9.29 -1.65
N TRP A 35 -10.28 9.86 -2.17
CA TRP A 35 -10.21 10.43 -3.52
C TRP A 35 -9.22 9.69 -4.42
N LEU A 36 -9.64 9.35 -5.64
CA LEU A 36 -8.73 8.89 -6.67
C LEU A 36 -7.99 10.09 -7.25
N ASP A 37 -8.76 11.10 -7.65
CA ASP A 37 -8.30 12.39 -8.17
C ASP A 37 -9.15 13.51 -7.53
N LYS A 38 -8.80 14.78 -7.73
CA LYS A 38 -9.54 15.90 -7.12
C LYS A 38 -11.00 15.87 -7.57
N GLY A 39 -11.91 15.60 -6.62
CA GLY A 39 -13.35 15.51 -6.88
C GLY A 39 -13.82 14.15 -7.42
N VAL A 40 -12.92 13.17 -7.56
CA VAL A 40 -13.24 11.81 -8.02
C VAL A 40 -13.08 10.86 -6.84
N LEU A 41 -14.18 10.29 -6.34
CA LEU A 41 -14.13 9.32 -5.24
C LEU A 41 -13.45 8.02 -5.69
N ALA A 42 -12.73 7.39 -4.76
CA ALA A 42 -12.06 6.12 -4.99
C ALA A 42 -12.83 4.92 -4.45
N THR A 43 -12.49 3.72 -4.93
CA THR A 43 -12.67 2.45 -4.21
C THR A 43 -11.32 1.98 -3.65
N ASN A 44 -11.34 1.08 -2.66
CA ASN A 44 -10.10 0.49 -2.12
C ASN A 44 -9.27 -0.20 -3.22
N GLU A 45 -9.91 -0.91 -4.14
CA GLU A 45 -9.25 -1.57 -5.27
C GLU A 45 -8.51 -0.55 -6.17
N GLN A 46 -9.13 0.59 -6.46
CA GLN A 46 -8.51 1.64 -7.27
C GLN A 46 -7.26 2.21 -6.60
N LEU A 47 -7.30 2.44 -5.29
CA LEU A 47 -6.15 2.92 -4.52
C LEU A 47 -5.02 1.90 -4.49
N VAL A 48 -5.35 0.61 -4.28
CA VAL A 48 -4.37 -0.49 -4.33
C VAL A 48 -3.75 -0.61 -5.72
N THR A 49 -4.55 -0.51 -6.78
CA THR A 49 -4.09 -0.59 -8.17
C THR A 49 -3.15 0.56 -8.51
N ARG A 50 -3.52 1.79 -8.11
CA ARG A 50 -2.67 2.98 -8.33
C ARG A 50 -1.37 2.89 -7.53
N ALA A 51 -1.42 2.46 -6.28
CA ALA A 51 -0.23 2.24 -5.47
C ALA A 51 0.69 1.17 -6.07
N ARG A 52 0.13 0.04 -6.53
CA ARG A 52 0.89 -1.00 -7.24
C ARG A 52 1.61 -0.45 -8.47
N GLY A 53 0.92 0.34 -9.29
CA GLY A 53 1.52 0.98 -10.46
C GLY A 53 2.70 1.88 -10.12
N VAL A 54 2.60 2.67 -9.04
CA VAL A 54 3.72 3.49 -8.53
C VAL A 54 4.88 2.61 -8.06
N ILE A 55 4.60 1.59 -7.24
CA ILE A 55 5.61 0.69 -6.66
C ILE A 55 6.37 -0.06 -7.77
N GLU A 56 5.64 -0.64 -8.73
CA GLU A 56 6.24 -1.39 -9.85
C GLU A 56 6.97 -0.47 -10.83
N GLY A 57 6.47 0.75 -11.06
CA GLY A 57 7.15 1.77 -11.84
C GLY A 57 8.49 2.23 -11.25
N MET A 58 8.69 2.07 -9.95
CA MET A 58 9.97 2.31 -9.26
C MET A 58 10.92 1.11 -9.29
N GLY A 59 10.53 -0.01 -9.92
CA GLY A 59 11.32 -1.23 -10.00
C GLY A 59 11.17 -2.17 -8.79
N ALA A 60 10.25 -1.87 -7.86
CA ALA A 60 9.93 -2.77 -6.75
C ALA A 60 8.85 -3.80 -7.15
N ARG A 61 8.73 -4.88 -6.38
CA ARG A 61 7.72 -5.93 -6.59
C ARG A 61 6.75 -5.99 -5.42
N VAL A 62 5.44 -5.94 -5.71
CA VAL A 62 4.41 -6.22 -4.71
C VAL A 62 4.35 -7.73 -4.45
N ILE A 63 4.44 -8.12 -3.18
CA ILE A 63 4.43 -9.53 -2.75
C ILE A 63 3.03 -10.00 -2.37
N GLY A 64 2.77 -11.29 -2.55
CA GLY A 64 1.49 -11.89 -2.19
C GLY A 64 1.31 -12.11 -0.69
N PRO A 65 0.08 -12.40 -0.21
CA PRO A 65 -0.19 -12.62 1.21
C PRO A 65 0.61 -13.77 1.85
N GLN A 66 0.96 -14.80 1.06
CA GLN A 66 1.78 -15.91 1.55
C GLN A 66 3.22 -15.46 1.84
N GLU A 67 3.85 -14.77 0.89
CA GLU A 67 5.20 -14.20 1.05
C GLU A 67 5.26 -13.20 2.22
N VAL A 68 4.20 -12.39 2.42
CA VAL A 68 4.10 -11.49 3.57
C VAL A 68 4.14 -12.27 4.89
N ARG A 69 3.38 -13.38 4.98
CA ARG A 69 3.35 -14.20 6.19
C ARG A 69 4.71 -14.82 6.48
N GLU A 70 5.38 -15.35 5.47
CA GLU A 70 6.73 -15.92 5.61
C GLU A 70 7.73 -14.86 6.08
N LYS A 71 7.73 -13.69 5.44
CA LYS A 71 8.63 -12.57 5.78
C LYS A 71 8.41 -12.04 7.20
N LEU A 72 7.18 -12.06 7.69
CA LEU A 72 6.80 -11.54 9.01
C LEU A 72 6.66 -12.62 10.09
N GLY A 73 6.90 -13.90 9.77
CA GLY A 73 6.73 -15.01 10.70
C GLY A 73 5.28 -15.22 11.17
N LEU A 74 4.29 -14.99 10.30
CA LEU A 74 2.86 -15.04 10.65
C LEU A 74 2.22 -16.37 10.24
N ILE A 75 1.32 -16.88 11.09
CA ILE A 75 0.52 -18.07 10.81
C ILE A 75 -0.86 -17.65 10.31
N LYS A 76 -1.31 -18.22 9.18
CA LYS A 76 -2.66 -17.98 8.64
C LYS A 76 -3.70 -18.52 9.62
N ARG A 77 -4.65 -17.68 10.04
CA ARG A 77 -5.81 -18.09 10.83
C ARG A 77 -7.05 -18.08 9.94
N ALA A 78 -7.83 -19.15 10.00
CA ALA A 78 -9.16 -19.16 9.40
C ALA A 78 -10.08 -18.20 10.19
N PRO A 79 -11.06 -17.56 9.53
CA PRO A 79 -12.11 -16.86 10.26
C PRO A 79 -12.78 -17.85 11.22
N ARG A 80 -13.14 -17.35 12.42
CA ARG A 80 -14.03 -18.09 13.33
C ARG A 80 -15.47 -17.89 12.91
#